data_AF-I1LFZ1-F1
#
_entry.id   AF-I1LFZ1-F1
#
_cell.length_a   1.000
_cell.length_b   1.000
_cell.length_c   1.000
_cell.angle_alpha   90.00
_cell.angle_beta   90.00
_cell.angle_gamma   90.00
#
_symmetry.space_group_name_H-M   'P 1'
#
loop_
_entity.id
_entity.type
_entity.pdbx_description
1 polymer ?
#
loop_
_entity_poly.entity_id
_entity_poly.type
_entity_poly.pdbx_seq_one_letter_code
_entity_poly.pdbx_strand_id
1 'polypeptide(L)'
;MSSMSFKVKDFFNGGPNQADKLVEDATSEALDEPDWALNLDLCDLINADKLSSVELVRGIKKRIVLKSPRVQYLALVLLETLVKNCEKAFSEVAAERVLDEMVRLIDDPQTVVNNRNKALMMIEAWAESTGELRYLPVYEETYKF
;
A
#
# COMPACT_ATOMS: atom_id res chain seq x y z
N MET A 1 -22.38 -4.13 32.88
CA MET A 1 -21.56 -3.05 32.28
C MET A 1 -21.34 -3.38 30.81
N SER A 2 -22.22 -2.87 29.94
CA SER A 2 -22.13 -3.03 28.49
C SER A 2 -21.69 -1.69 27.90
N SER A 3 -20.45 -1.60 27.43
CA SER A 3 -19.94 -0.34 26.83
C SER A 3 -19.03 -0.55 25.61
N MET A 4 -18.63 -1.78 25.29
CA MET A 4 -17.82 -2.02 24.07
C MET A 4 -18.64 -2.32 22.81
N SER A 5 -19.97 -2.49 22.90
CA SER A 5 -20.77 -2.92 21.74
C SER A 5 -21.25 -1.79 20.83
N PHE A 6 -21.12 -0.52 21.23
CA PHE A 6 -21.72 0.60 20.49
C PHE A 6 -20.77 1.29 19.49
N LYS A 7 -19.45 1.13 19.61
CA LYS A 7 -18.50 1.78 18.69
C LYS A 7 -18.12 0.95 17.47
N VAL A 8 -18.39 -0.35 17.46
CA VAL A 8 -17.99 -1.22 16.33
C VAL A 8 -19.07 -1.23 15.24
N LYS A 9 -20.34 -1.02 15.59
CA LYS A 9 -21.47 -1.17 14.66
C LYS A 9 -21.59 -0.07 13.59
N ASP A 10 -21.07 1.12 13.83
CA ASP A 10 -21.13 2.23 12.88
C ASP A 10 -20.04 2.19 11.79
N PHE A 11 -19.12 1.20 11.84
CA PHE A 11 -18.08 1.00 10.83
C PHE A 11 -18.48 0.02 9.72
N PHE A 12 -19.63 -0.65 9.77
CA PHE A 12 -19.91 -1.81 8.90
C PHE A 12 -20.78 -1.54 7.67
N ASN A 13 -20.84 -0.30 7.16
CA ASN A 13 -21.53 -0.01 5.91
C ASN A 13 -20.57 0.68 4.92
N GLY A 14 -19.87 -0.16 4.15
CA GLY A 14 -18.84 0.22 3.19
C GLY A 14 -19.36 1.12 2.08
N GLY A 15 -19.05 2.41 2.19
CA GLY A 15 -19.05 3.35 1.07
C GLY A 15 -17.61 3.68 0.67
N PRO A 16 -17.39 4.22 -0.54
CA PRO A 16 -16.06 4.53 -1.07
C PRO A 16 -15.20 5.42 -0.15
N ASN A 17 -15.83 6.15 0.77
CA ASN A 17 -15.17 7.05 1.71
C ASN A 17 -14.54 6.34 2.94
N GLN A 18 -14.90 5.09 3.22
CA GLN A 18 -14.40 4.37 4.40
C GLN A 18 -12.96 3.87 4.20
N ALA A 19 -12.69 3.26 3.05
CA ALA A 19 -11.34 2.77 2.73
C ALA A 19 -10.33 3.93 2.67
N ASP A 20 -10.72 5.07 2.07
CA ASP A 20 -9.89 6.27 2.01
C ASP A 20 -9.53 6.75 3.43
N LYS A 21 -10.50 6.83 4.36
CA LYS A 21 -10.22 7.23 5.74
C LYS A 21 -9.27 6.27 6.46
N LEU A 22 -9.48 4.96 6.33
CA LEU A 22 -8.62 3.95 6.95
C LEU A 22 -7.18 4.04 6.43
N VAL A 23 -7.01 4.30 5.14
CA VAL A 23 -5.70 4.52 4.53
C VAL A 23 -5.08 5.82 5.01
N GLU A 24 -5.86 6.91 5.14
CA GLU A 24 -5.38 8.18 5.70
C GLU A 24 -4.89 8.01 7.14
N ASP A 25 -5.64 7.28 7.97
CA ASP A 25 -5.27 6.98 9.35
C ASP A 25 -3.97 6.16 9.40
N ALA A 26 -3.87 5.07 8.62
CA ALA A 26 -2.69 4.20 8.56
C ALA A 26 -1.44 4.85 7.94
N THR A 27 -1.63 5.95 7.20
CA THR A 27 -0.54 6.67 6.51
C THR A 27 -0.48 8.13 6.93
N SER A 28 -0.96 8.44 8.13
CA SER A 28 -0.97 9.80 8.67
C SER A 28 0.45 10.32 8.83
N GLU A 29 0.67 11.58 8.45
CA GLU A 29 1.97 12.25 8.61
C GLU A 29 2.36 12.41 10.08
N ALA A 30 1.40 12.32 11.01
CA ALA A 30 1.62 12.40 12.44
C ALA A 30 2.16 11.09 13.07
N LEU A 31 2.19 9.98 12.33
CA LEU A 31 2.75 8.72 12.82
C LEU A 31 4.28 8.78 12.75
N ASP A 32 4.97 8.39 13.82
CA ASP A 32 6.45 8.30 13.87
C ASP A 32 7.01 6.98 13.31
N GLU A 33 6.19 5.94 13.25
CA GLU A 33 6.48 4.64 12.63
C GLU A 33 5.22 4.01 12.01
N PRO A 34 5.32 2.92 11.22
CA PRO A 34 4.14 2.20 10.76
C PRO A 34 3.30 1.69 11.93
N ASP A 35 1.99 1.93 11.89
CA ASP A 35 1.04 1.31 12.82
C ASP A 35 0.79 -0.14 12.38
N TRP A 36 1.61 -1.06 12.88
CA TRP A 36 1.52 -2.47 12.54
C TRP A 36 0.19 -3.10 12.99
N ALA A 37 -0.39 -2.63 14.09
CA ALA A 37 -1.66 -3.14 14.56
C ALA A 37 -2.76 -2.78 13.54
N LEU A 38 -2.84 -1.51 13.15
CA LEU A 38 -3.81 -1.07 12.15
C LEU A 38 -3.56 -1.75 10.78
N ASN A 39 -2.31 -1.85 10.34
CA ASN A 39 -2.00 -2.48 9.05
C ASN A 39 -2.44 -3.95 8.99
N LEU A 40 -2.23 -4.71 10.07
CA LEU A 40 -2.64 -6.12 10.15
C LEU A 40 -4.16 -6.25 10.32
N ASP A 41 -4.80 -5.37 11.09
CA ASP A 41 -6.27 -5.32 11.20
C ASP A 41 -6.92 -5.07 9.82
N LEU A 42 -6.33 -4.22 8.98
CA LEU A 42 -6.81 -4.00 7.61
C LEU A 42 -6.67 -5.26 6.74
N CYS A 43 -5.59 -6.04 6.93
CA CYS A 43 -5.44 -7.33 6.26
C CYS A 43 -6.53 -8.31 6.68
N ASP A 44 -6.81 -8.40 7.97
CA ASP A 44 -7.86 -9.27 8.52
C ASP A 44 -9.25 -8.88 7.99
N LEU A 45 -9.52 -7.58 7.85
CA LEU A 45 -10.78 -7.09 7.26
C LEU A 45 -10.92 -7.44 5.78
N ILE A 46 -9.85 -7.33 5.00
CA ILE A 46 -9.83 -7.75 3.59
C ILE A 46 -10.04 -9.26 3.48
N ASN A 47 -9.31 -10.06 4.25
CA ASN A 47 -9.38 -11.52 4.22
C ASN A 47 -10.74 -12.04 4.71
N ALA A 48 -11.45 -11.28 5.54
CA ALA A 48 -12.82 -11.55 5.95
C ALA A 48 -13.90 -11.01 4.98
N ASP A 49 -13.49 -10.46 3.82
CA ASP A 49 -14.37 -9.81 2.83
C ASP A 49 -15.25 -8.67 3.43
N LYS A 50 -14.77 -8.04 4.52
CA LYS A 50 -15.45 -6.92 5.19
C LYS A 50 -14.99 -5.56 4.67
N LEU A 51 -13.91 -5.53 3.90
CA LEU A 51 -13.32 -4.33 3.32
C LEU A 51 -12.87 -4.63 1.89
N SER A 52 -13.18 -3.72 0.97
CA SER A 52 -12.80 -3.88 -0.44
C SER A 52 -11.29 -3.67 -0.62
N SER A 53 -10.58 -4.72 -1.05
CA SER A 53 -9.16 -4.64 -1.39
C SER A 53 -8.90 -3.62 -2.50
N VAL A 54 -9.78 -3.55 -3.50
CA VAL A 54 -9.69 -2.60 -4.62
C VAL A 54 -9.72 -1.16 -4.11
N GLU A 55 -10.67 -0.84 -3.23
CA GLU A 55 -10.80 0.52 -2.70
C GLU A 55 -9.61 0.89 -1.81
N LEU A 56 -9.11 -0.05 -1.01
CA LEU A 56 -7.93 0.17 -0.17
C LEU A 56 -6.68 0.41 -1.02
N VAL A 57 -6.45 -0.40 -2.06
CA VAL A 57 -5.32 -0.23 -2.99
C VAL A 57 -5.41 1.10 -3.74
N ARG A 58 -6.60 1.52 -4.17
CA ARG A 58 -6.81 2.86 -4.75
C ARG A 58 -6.46 3.97 -3.76
N GLY A 59 -6.90 3.85 -2.52
CA GLY A 59 -6.56 4.78 -1.45
C GLY A 59 -5.04 4.88 -1.29
N ILE A 60 -4.36 3.75 -1.18
CA ILE A 60 -2.90 3.68 -1.02
C ILE A 60 -2.17 4.31 -2.20
N LYS A 61 -2.61 4.02 -3.44
CA LYS A 61 -2.07 4.65 -4.64
C LYS A 61 -2.16 6.18 -4.56
N LYS A 62 -3.29 6.74 -4.12
CA LYS A 62 -3.41 8.20 -3.91
C LYS A 62 -2.36 8.72 -2.93
N ARG A 63 -2.09 7.98 -1.84
CA ARG A 63 -1.09 8.36 -0.83
C ARG A 63 0.35 8.30 -1.35
N ILE A 64 0.68 7.32 -2.20
CA ILE A 64 2.01 7.21 -2.85
C ILE A 64 2.30 8.44 -3.73
N VAL A 65 1.27 8.97 -4.40
CA VAL A 65 1.41 10.14 -5.29
C VAL A 65 1.57 11.47 -4.53
N LEU A 66 1.25 11.50 -3.22
CA LEU A 66 1.44 12.70 -2.41
C LEU A 66 2.93 13.02 -2.23
N LYS A 67 3.31 14.29 -2.23
CA LYS A 67 4.70 14.73 -2.08
C LYS A 67 5.22 14.77 -0.64
N SER A 68 4.47 14.23 0.33
CA SER A 68 4.95 14.10 1.71
C SER A 68 5.81 12.83 1.83
N PRO A 69 7.11 12.93 2.15
CA PRO A 69 7.98 11.77 2.27
C PRO A 69 7.47 10.76 3.30
N ARG A 70 6.90 11.27 4.40
CA ARG A 70 6.38 10.46 5.49
C ARG A 70 5.18 9.62 5.04
N VAL A 71 4.20 10.28 4.43
CA VAL A 71 2.99 9.63 3.92
C VAL A 71 3.33 8.59 2.86
N GLN A 72 4.22 8.93 1.91
CA GLN A 72 4.68 8.00 0.88
C GLN A 72 5.30 6.74 1.47
N TYR A 73 6.20 6.90 2.44
CA TYR A 73 6.86 5.75 3.07
C TYR A 73 5.85 4.82 3.75
N LEU A 74 4.94 5.39 4.55
CA LEU A 74 3.90 4.63 5.25
C LEU A 74 2.96 3.94 4.25
N ALA A 75 2.62 4.60 3.15
CA ALA A 75 1.80 4.02 2.09
C ALA A 75 2.49 2.82 1.41
N LEU A 76 3.80 2.91 1.13
CA LEU A 76 4.59 1.80 0.60
C LEU A 76 4.65 0.62 1.59
N VAL A 77 4.81 0.88 2.89
CA VAL A 77 4.80 -0.16 3.93
C VAL A 77 3.43 -0.82 4.04
N LEU A 78 2.34 -0.04 4.04
CA LEU A 78 0.99 -0.58 4.06
C LEU A 78 0.73 -1.44 2.82
N LEU A 79 1.11 -0.98 1.62
CA LEU A 79 0.98 -1.74 0.37
C LEU A 79 1.71 -3.08 0.43
N GLU A 80 2.96 -3.08 0.89
CA GLU A 80 3.74 -4.30 1.04
C GLU A 80 3.08 -5.27 2.02
N THR A 81 2.55 -4.75 3.13
CA THR A 81 1.87 -5.54 4.14
C THR A 81 0.64 -6.22 3.55
N LEU A 82 -0.18 -5.50 2.79
CA LEU A 82 -1.35 -6.07 2.11
C LEU A 82 -0.95 -7.15 1.10
N VAL A 83 0.05 -6.89 0.25
CA VAL A 83 0.49 -7.86 -0.76
C VAL A 83 1.02 -9.15 -0.12
N LYS A 84 1.67 -9.05 1.05
CA LYS A 84 2.20 -10.23 1.76
C LYS A 84 1.15 -11.02 2.54
N ASN A 85 0.01 -10.42 2.90
CA ASN A 85 -0.97 -11.01 3.81
C ASN A 85 -2.36 -11.24 3.20
N CYS A 86 -2.63 -10.70 2.00
CA CYS A 86 -3.94 -10.78 1.35
C CYS A 86 -3.79 -11.33 -0.07
N GLU A 87 -4.35 -12.50 -0.35
CA GLU A 87 -4.22 -13.18 -1.65
C GLU A 87 -4.70 -12.31 -2.83
N LYS A 88 -5.78 -11.55 -2.64
CA LYS A 88 -6.36 -10.68 -3.67
C LYS A 88 -5.55 -9.41 -3.92
N ALA A 89 -4.66 -8.99 -3.01
CA ALA A 89 -4.04 -7.67 -3.08
C ALA A 89 -3.13 -7.52 -4.30
N PHE A 90 -2.36 -8.56 -4.66
CA PHE A 90 -1.45 -8.47 -5.80
C PHE A 90 -2.17 -8.26 -7.13
N SER A 91 -3.31 -8.94 -7.37
CA SER A 91 -4.12 -8.71 -8.57
C SER A 91 -4.70 -7.29 -8.62
N GLU A 92 -5.08 -6.72 -7.48
CA GLU A 92 -5.56 -5.33 -7.44
C GLU A 92 -4.45 -4.32 -7.69
N VAL A 93 -3.24 -4.57 -7.19
CA VAL A 93 -2.04 -3.74 -7.48
C VAL A 93 -1.79 -3.65 -8.98
N ALA A 94 -1.92 -4.78 -9.69
CA ALA A 94 -1.79 -4.84 -11.14
C ALA A 94 -2.96 -4.12 -11.84
N ALA A 95 -4.21 -4.41 -11.46
CA ALA A 95 -5.41 -3.82 -12.05
C ALA A 95 -5.46 -2.29 -11.90
N GLU A 96 -5.06 -1.76 -10.74
CA GLU A 96 -5.03 -0.33 -10.44
C GLU A 96 -3.77 0.37 -10.94
N ARG A 97 -2.87 -0.34 -11.62
CA ARG A 97 -1.62 0.19 -12.20
C ARG A 97 -0.77 0.91 -11.14
N VAL A 98 -0.66 0.34 -9.94
CA VAL A 98 0.11 0.95 -8.85
C VAL A 98 1.61 0.98 -9.18
N LEU A 99 2.10 -0.04 -9.88
CA LEU A 99 3.48 -0.14 -10.33
C LEU A 99 3.91 1.08 -11.16
N ASP A 100 3.03 1.61 -12.01
CA ASP A 100 3.32 2.82 -12.82
C ASP A 100 3.60 4.04 -11.93
N GLU A 101 2.86 4.20 -10.82
CA GLU A 101 3.10 5.30 -9.89
C GLU A 101 4.38 5.07 -9.06
N MET A 102 4.70 3.81 -8.73
CA MET A 102 5.94 3.48 -8.04
C MET A 102 7.16 3.77 -8.93
N VAL A 103 7.10 3.47 -10.23
CA VAL A 103 8.15 3.84 -11.19
C VAL A 103 8.30 5.36 -11.26
N ARG A 104 7.20 6.12 -11.36
CA ARG A 104 7.26 7.58 -11.32
C ARG A 104 7.85 8.12 -10.01
N LEU A 105 7.53 7.52 -8.87
CA LEU A 105 8.11 7.86 -7.58
C LEU A 105 9.63 7.65 -7.58
N ILE A 106 10.10 6.55 -8.19
CA ILE A 106 11.52 6.25 -8.28
C ILE A 106 12.25 7.26 -9.17
N ASP A 107 11.66 7.58 -10.32
CA ASP A 107 12.22 8.49 -11.33
C ASP A 107 12.21 9.95 -10.90
N ASP A 108 11.32 10.35 -9.97
CA ASP A 108 11.28 11.73 -9.47
C ASP A 108 12.56 12.04 -8.65
N PRO A 109 13.41 12.99 -9.10
CA PRO A 109 14.63 13.36 -8.39
C PRO A 109 14.37 13.99 -7.01
N GLN A 110 13.17 14.52 -6.77
CA GLN A 110 12.76 15.09 -5.48
C GLN A 110 12.35 14.03 -4.46
N THR A 111 12.11 12.78 -4.89
CA THR A 111 11.80 11.69 -3.97
C THR A 111 12.97 11.43 -3.02
N VAL A 112 12.67 11.36 -1.74
CA VAL A 112 13.63 11.04 -0.68
C VAL A 112 14.20 9.64 -0.91
N VAL A 113 15.52 9.50 -0.74
CA VAL A 113 16.26 8.25 -1.01
C VAL A 113 15.64 7.03 -0.33
N ASN A 114 15.20 7.16 0.92
CA ASN A 114 14.57 6.04 1.64
C ASN A 114 13.29 5.54 0.95
N ASN A 115 12.47 6.42 0.41
CA ASN A 115 11.22 6.06 -0.27
C ASN A 115 11.52 5.42 -1.62
N ARG A 116 12.47 5.99 -2.37
CA ARG A 116 12.97 5.43 -3.63
C ARG A 116 13.48 4.00 -3.42
N ASN A 117 14.34 3.80 -2.43
CA ASN A 117 14.91 2.50 -2.10
C ASN A 117 13.82 1.51 -1.68
N LYS A 118 12.84 1.95 -0.88
CA LYS A 118 11.71 1.10 -0.48
C LYS A 118 10.90 0.62 -1.68
N ALA A 119 10.55 1.51 -2.60
CA ALA A 119 9.83 1.16 -3.82
C ALA A 119 10.64 0.22 -4.71
N LEU A 120 11.94 0.48 -4.90
CA LEU A 120 12.84 -0.39 -5.66
C LEU A 120 12.88 -1.81 -5.10
N MET A 121 13.10 -1.96 -3.79
CA MET A 121 13.13 -3.28 -3.12
C MET A 121 11.81 -4.05 -3.30
N MET A 122 10.67 -3.34 -3.25
CA MET A 122 9.37 -3.98 -3.46
C MET A 122 9.20 -4.48 -4.90
N ILE A 123 9.58 -3.66 -5.90
CA ILE A 123 9.51 -4.04 -7.31
C ILE A 123 10.43 -5.23 -7.60
N GLU A 124 11.65 -5.21 -7.06
CA GLU A 124 12.62 -6.29 -7.18
C GLU A 124 12.06 -7.60 -6.57
N ALA A 125 11.55 -7.54 -5.34
CA ALA A 125 10.95 -8.70 -4.69
C ALA A 125 9.76 -9.27 -5.47
N TRP A 126 8.92 -8.42 -6.07
CA TRP A 126 7.81 -8.86 -6.92
C TRP A 126 8.29 -9.46 -8.24
N ALA A 127 9.39 -8.95 -8.81
CA ALA A 127 9.97 -9.48 -10.04
C ALA A 127 10.56 -10.88 -9.82
N GLU A 128 11.23 -11.08 -8.69
CA GLU A 128 11.77 -12.38 -8.28
C GLU A 128 10.66 -13.38 -7.98
N SER A 129 9.58 -12.95 -7.30
CA SER A 129 8.49 -13.85 -6.90
C SER A 129 7.58 -14.26 -8.06
N THR A 130 7.41 -13.40 -9.07
CA THR A 130 6.50 -13.67 -10.21
C THR A 130 7.23 -14.21 -11.44
N GLY A 131 8.53 -13.92 -11.61
CA GLY A 131 9.26 -14.18 -12.85
C GLY A 131 8.79 -13.33 -14.05
N GLU A 132 7.69 -12.58 -13.91
CA GLU A 132 6.98 -11.88 -14.99
C GLU A 132 7.38 -10.40 -15.13
N LEU A 133 8.01 -9.76 -14.14
CA LEU A 133 8.39 -8.34 -14.23
C LEU A 133 9.76 -8.07 -14.86
N ARG A 134 10.40 -9.08 -15.49
CA ARG A 134 11.69 -8.93 -16.19
C ARG A 134 11.66 -7.94 -17.36
N TYR A 135 10.49 -7.50 -17.80
CA TYR A 135 10.32 -6.53 -18.89
C TYR A 135 10.46 -5.06 -18.46
N LEU A 136 10.53 -4.77 -17.15
CA LEU A 136 10.67 -3.38 -16.68
C LEU A 136 12.07 -2.84 -17.04
N PRO A 137 12.18 -1.71 -17.77
CA PRO A 137 13.48 -1.17 -18.19
C PRO A 137 14.46 -0.94 -17.03
N VAL A 138 13.94 -0.51 -15.87
CA VAL A 138 14.73 -0.24 -14.67
C VAL A 138 15.45 -1.49 -14.13
N TYR A 139 14.88 -2.68 -14.37
CA TYR A 139 15.47 -3.95 -13.97
C TYR A 139 16.65 -4.34 -14.88
N GLU A 140 16.53 -4.09 -16.20
CA GLU A 140 17.63 -4.35 -17.14
C GLU A 140 18.82 -3.41 -16.95
N GLU A 141 18.58 -2.14 -16.62
CA GLU A 141 19.64 -1.12 -16.46
C GLU A 141 20.47 -1.31 -15.19
N THR A 142 19.89 -1.89 -14.14
CA THR A 142 20.53 -1.99 -12.82
C THR A 142 21.26 -3.32 -12.58
N TYR A 143 20.79 -4.42 -13.18
CA TYR A 143 21.19 -5.78 -12.79
C TYR A 143 21.76 -6.66 -13.92
N LYS A 144 22.02 -6.11 -15.11
CA LYS A 144 22.81 -6.81 -16.14
C LYS A 144 24.32 -6.65 -15.85
N PHE A 145 24.92 -7.69 -15.26
CA PHE A 145 26.34 -8.01 -15.40
C PHE A 145 26.50 -9.21 -16.34
#